data_AF-X0XN49-F1
#
_entry.id   AF-X0XN49-F1
#
_cell.length_a   1.000
_cell.length_b   1.000
_cell.length_c   1.000
_cell.angle_alpha   90.00
_cell.angle_beta   90.00
_cell.angle_gamma   90.00
#
_symmetry.space_group_name_H-M   'P 1'
#
loop_
_entity.id
_entity.type
_entity.pdbx_description
1 polymer ?
#
loop_
_entity_poly.entity_id
_entity_poly.type
_entity_poly.pdbx_seq_one_letter_code
_entity_poly.pdbx_strand_id
1 'polypeptide(L)'
;SLALKNRDRLFSSRRQLNQLEELAAWAMQTRTGSLQDIEFHLDRALWSKVCSETGLCRMAKCDHYPRCHLRAARRRIQEADMVVVNHAMFFADLALREAGAGLLGDYELVVLDEAHTVEQVVSDHFGRQVTSRAVQYLLRELYDDRNGRGLLAVAGDQRAIKAVNSAAGAAEQFFQALASCRGEAVTASGRITAPGIVVNDLSPA
;
A
#
# COMPACT_ATOMS: atom_id res chain seq x y z
N SER A 1 -12.47 18.04 5.15
CA SER A 1 -11.54 17.01 5.63
C SER A 1 -10.18 17.64 5.97
N LEU A 2 -9.28 16.92 6.66
CA LEU A 2 -7.92 17.38 7.01
C LEU A 2 -7.08 17.75 5.76
N ALA A 3 -7.30 17.03 4.64
CA ALA A 3 -6.64 17.29 3.38
C ALA A 3 -7.00 18.66 2.77
N LEU A 4 -8.29 19.06 2.81
CA LEU A 4 -8.71 20.40 2.37
C LEU A 4 -8.12 21.51 3.23
N LYS A 5 -8.01 21.29 4.56
CA LYS A 5 -7.43 22.27 5.50
C LYS A 5 -5.92 22.47 5.30
N ASN A 6 -5.22 21.47 4.75
CA ASN A 6 -3.76 21.49 4.55
C ASN A 6 -3.37 21.41 3.07
N ARG A 7 -4.28 21.76 2.15
CA ARG A 7 -4.13 21.52 0.70
C ARG A 7 -2.85 22.12 0.12
N ASP A 8 -2.48 23.32 0.54
CA ASP A 8 -1.31 24.05 0.04
C ASP A 8 0.03 23.48 0.53
N ARG A 9 -0.01 22.65 1.58
CA ARG A 9 1.16 21.93 2.11
C ARG A 9 1.29 20.51 1.55
N LEU A 10 0.18 19.91 1.13
CA LEU A 10 0.12 18.51 0.68
C LEU A 10 0.20 18.35 -0.84
N PHE A 11 -0.18 19.38 -1.60
CA PHE A 11 -0.26 19.35 -3.05
C PHE A 11 0.42 20.58 -3.65
N SER A 12 1.33 20.35 -4.61
CA SER A 12 2.10 21.40 -5.27
C SER A 12 1.55 21.76 -6.66
N SER A 13 0.71 20.91 -7.24
CA SER A 13 0.15 21.11 -8.58
C SER A 13 -1.25 21.73 -8.52
N ARG A 14 -1.49 22.78 -9.33
CA ARG A 14 -2.81 23.39 -9.50
C ARG A 14 -3.86 22.37 -9.97
N ARG A 15 -3.46 21.39 -10.78
CA ARG A 15 -4.33 20.29 -11.22
C ARG A 15 -4.81 19.45 -10.04
N GLN A 16 -3.90 19.10 -9.13
CA GLN A 16 -4.22 18.31 -7.93
C GLN A 16 -5.15 19.07 -6.98
N LEU A 17 -4.96 20.39 -6.83
CA LEU A 17 -5.85 21.20 -6.02
C LEU A 17 -7.28 21.23 -6.58
N ASN A 18 -7.45 21.40 -7.89
CA ASN A 18 -8.77 21.35 -8.53
C ASN A 18 -9.41 19.97 -8.38
N GLN A 19 -8.67 18.89 -8.62
CA GLN A 19 -9.16 17.52 -8.44
C GLN A 19 -9.53 17.21 -6.98
N LEU A 20 -8.83 17.81 -6.00
CA LEU A 20 -9.16 17.65 -4.59
C LEU A 20 -10.50 18.31 -4.25
N GLU A 21 -10.80 19.47 -4.83
CA GLU A 21 -12.08 20.16 -4.64
C GLU A 21 -13.23 19.37 -5.27
N GLU A 22 -13.05 18.86 -6.50
CA GLU A 22 -14.01 17.99 -7.18
C GLU A 22 -14.26 16.70 -6.39
N LEU A 23 -13.19 16.03 -5.92
CA LEU A 23 -13.29 14.84 -5.08
C LEU A 23 -14.00 15.12 -3.75
N ALA A 24 -13.76 16.28 -3.14
CA ALA A 24 -14.43 16.66 -1.91
C ALA A 24 -15.93 16.89 -2.12
N ALA A 25 -16.32 17.51 -3.24
CA ALA A 25 -17.72 17.69 -3.61
C ALA A 25 -18.41 16.35 -3.86
N TRP A 26 -17.76 15.46 -4.62
CA TRP A 26 -18.24 14.10 -4.87
C TRP A 26 -18.39 13.28 -3.58
N ALA A 27 -17.42 13.35 -2.67
CA ALA A 27 -17.43 12.59 -1.42
C ALA A 27 -18.61 12.95 -0.50
N MET A 28 -19.17 14.15 -0.65
CA MET A 28 -20.37 14.61 0.07
C MET A 28 -21.69 14.06 -0.52
N GLN A 29 -21.67 13.61 -1.77
CA GLN A 29 -22.87 13.17 -2.51
C GLN A 29 -22.90 11.66 -2.77
N THR A 30 -21.73 11.02 -2.87
CA THR A 30 -21.62 9.58 -3.10
C THR A 30 -22.28 8.77 -1.99
N ARG A 31 -22.84 7.61 -2.37
CA ARG A 31 -23.48 6.67 -1.44
C ARG A 31 -22.51 5.65 -0.86
N THR A 32 -21.44 5.34 -1.58
CA THR A 32 -20.54 4.22 -1.24
C THR A 32 -19.12 4.68 -0.89
N GLY A 33 -18.70 5.86 -1.36
CA GLY A 33 -17.32 6.32 -1.26
C GLY A 33 -16.31 5.46 -2.03
N SER A 34 -16.75 4.61 -2.96
CA SER A 34 -15.89 3.75 -3.78
C SER A 34 -15.19 4.53 -4.88
N LEU A 35 -13.91 4.26 -5.11
CA LEU A 35 -13.16 4.78 -6.27
C LEU A 35 -13.79 4.35 -7.60
N GLN A 36 -14.49 3.21 -7.63
CA GLN A 36 -15.17 2.72 -8.83
C GLN A 36 -16.39 3.57 -9.22
N ASP A 37 -16.93 4.34 -8.28
CA ASP A 37 -18.10 5.21 -8.50
C ASP A 37 -17.69 6.63 -8.94
N ILE A 38 -16.40 6.85 -9.21
CA ILE A 38 -15.86 8.14 -9.66
C ILE A 38 -15.88 8.17 -11.20
N GLU A 39 -16.61 9.14 -11.77
CA GLU A 39 -16.76 9.31 -13.21
C GLU A 39 -15.75 10.30 -13.83
N PHE A 40 -14.97 10.99 -13.00
CA PHE A 40 -13.96 11.96 -13.44
C PHE A 40 -12.53 11.40 -13.30
N HIS A 41 -11.59 11.96 -14.06
CA HIS A 41 -10.20 11.54 -13.97
C HIS A 41 -9.58 11.95 -12.64
N LEU A 42 -9.04 10.98 -11.89
CA LEU A 42 -8.39 11.18 -10.60
C LEU A 42 -6.91 10.77 -10.64
N ASP A 43 -6.03 11.67 -10.21
CA ASP A 43 -4.60 11.39 -10.07
C ASP A 43 -4.36 10.38 -8.93
N ARG A 44 -3.66 9.27 -9.22
CA ARG A 44 -3.40 8.22 -8.22
C ARG A 44 -2.56 8.70 -7.04
N ALA A 45 -1.65 9.65 -7.25
CA ALA A 45 -0.84 10.22 -6.17
C ALA A 45 -1.64 11.16 -5.27
N LEU A 46 -2.75 11.70 -5.78
CA LEU A 46 -3.72 12.42 -4.96
C LEU A 46 -4.57 11.43 -4.17
N TRP A 47 -5.11 10.39 -4.83
CA TRP A 47 -5.94 9.38 -4.18
C TRP A 47 -5.22 8.71 -3.00
N SER A 48 -3.95 8.34 -3.17
CA SER A 48 -3.15 7.72 -2.10
C SER A 48 -3.01 8.60 -0.85
N LYS A 49 -3.16 9.92 -0.97
CA LYS A 49 -3.08 10.86 0.17
C LYS A 49 -4.41 11.07 0.89
N VAL A 50 -5.53 10.66 0.30
CA VAL A 50 -6.88 10.98 0.79
C VAL A 50 -7.75 9.75 1.03
N CYS A 51 -7.39 8.59 0.49
CA CYS A 51 -8.07 7.34 0.75
C CYS A 51 -7.88 6.90 2.21
N SER A 52 -8.75 6.01 2.68
CA SER A 52 -8.59 5.41 4.00
C SER A 52 -7.57 4.29 3.93
N GLU A 53 -6.47 4.41 4.67
CA GLU A 53 -5.47 3.34 4.80
C GLU A 53 -5.77 2.43 6.00
N THR A 54 -5.49 1.15 5.82
CA THR A 54 -5.51 0.14 6.89
C THR A 54 -4.52 0.51 7.98
N GLY A 55 -4.97 0.56 9.24
CA GLY A 55 -4.14 0.93 10.40
C GLY A 55 -4.16 2.42 10.77
N LEU A 56 -4.45 3.32 9.81
CA LEU A 56 -4.59 4.76 10.09
C LEU A 56 -6.04 5.17 10.41
N CYS A 57 -7.01 4.31 10.14
CA CYS A 57 -8.41 4.55 10.48
C CYS A 57 -8.62 4.52 12.00
N ARG A 58 -9.08 5.64 12.56
CA ARG A 58 -9.35 5.78 14.01
C ARG A 58 -10.64 5.10 14.48
N MET A 59 -11.33 4.37 13.60
CA MET A 59 -12.58 3.63 13.84
C MET A 59 -13.59 4.44 14.70
N ALA A 60 -13.81 4.03 15.94
CA ALA A 60 -14.77 4.62 16.87
C ALA A 60 -14.39 6.05 17.32
N LYS A 61 -13.11 6.43 17.22
CA LYS A 61 -12.60 7.76 17.57
C LYS A 61 -12.53 8.71 16.37
N CYS A 62 -13.18 8.37 15.25
CA CYS A 62 -13.20 9.20 14.06
C CYS A 62 -14.30 10.26 14.18
N ASP A 63 -13.95 11.55 14.16
CA ASP A 63 -14.94 12.65 14.26
C ASP A 63 -15.92 12.70 13.08
N HIS A 64 -15.63 11.99 12.00
CA HIS A 64 -16.49 11.83 10.82
C HIS A 64 -17.38 10.56 10.87
N TYR A 65 -17.49 9.95 12.05
CA TYR A 65 -18.22 8.71 12.33
C TYR A 65 -19.59 8.56 11.64
N PRO A 66 -20.47 9.58 11.59
CA PRO A 66 -21.83 9.40 11.07
C PRO A 66 -21.91 9.32 9.55
N ARG A 67 -20.89 9.81 8.82
CA ARG A 67 -20.87 9.86 7.35
C ARG A 67 -19.69 9.08 6.75
N CYS A 68 -19.13 8.13 7.52
CA CYS A 68 -17.97 7.37 7.10
C CYS A 68 -18.38 6.21 6.18
N HIS A 69 -18.09 6.35 4.89
CA HIS A 69 -18.35 5.35 3.85
C HIS A 69 -17.72 3.98 4.15
N LEU A 70 -16.46 3.95 4.62
CA LEU A 70 -15.77 2.71 4.98
C LEU A 70 -16.51 1.94 6.07
N ARG A 71 -17.06 2.64 7.08
CA ARG A 71 -17.81 2.00 8.16
C ARG A 71 -19.19 1.54 7.70
N ALA A 72 -19.87 2.33 6.87
CA ALA A 72 -21.14 1.93 6.26
C ALA A 72 -20.95 0.65 5.43
N ALA A 73 -19.87 0.55 4.65
CA ALA A 73 -19.52 -0.66 3.91
C ALA A 73 -19.27 -1.85 4.84
N ARG A 74 -18.48 -1.69 5.91
CA ARG A 74 -18.25 -2.76 6.90
C ARG A 74 -19.52 -3.23 7.58
N ARG A 75 -20.42 -2.31 7.94
CA ARG A 75 -21.71 -2.67 8.53
C ARG A 75 -22.57 -3.47 7.55
N ARG A 76 -22.62 -3.04 6.29
CA ARG A 76 -23.34 -3.78 5.23
C ARG A 76 -22.78 -5.18 5.03
N ILE A 77 -21.47 -5.35 5.10
CA ILE A 77 -20.80 -6.66 5.03
C ILE A 77 -21.23 -7.53 6.22
N GLN A 78 -21.23 -6.99 7.44
CA GLN A 78 -21.64 -7.72 8.65
C GLN A 78 -23.11 -8.12 8.69
N GLU A 79 -23.98 -7.34 8.04
CA GLU A 79 -25.43 -7.59 7.96
C GLU A 79 -25.83 -8.39 6.71
N ALA A 80 -24.88 -8.73 5.84
CA ALA A 80 -25.18 -9.43 4.59
C ALA A 80 -25.20 -10.94 4.79
N ASP A 81 -26.21 -11.61 4.22
CA ASP A 81 -26.27 -13.07 4.16
C ASP A 81 -25.24 -13.65 3.17
N MET A 82 -24.82 -12.85 2.18
CA MET A 82 -23.85 -13.23 1.15
C MET A 82 -23.03 -12.02 0.72
N VAL A 83 -21.70 -12.21 0.67
CA VAL A 83 -20.75 -11.19 0.23
C VAL A 83 -19.95 -11.71 -0.95
N VAL A 84 -19.96 -10.99 -2.06
CA VAL A 84 -19.11 -11.28 -3.23
C VAL A 84 -17.90 -10.37 -3.18
N VAL A 85 -16.71 -10.97 -3.14
CA VAL A 85 -15.43 -10.26 -3.15
C VAL A 85 -14.51 -10.84 -4.21
N ASN A 86 -13.50 -10.07 -4.60
CA ASN A 86 -12.41 -10.64 -5.39
C ASN A 86 -11.46 -11.46 -4.50
N HIS A 87 -10.68 -12.34 -5.14
CA HIS A 87 -9.69 -13.18 -4.47
C HIS A 87 -8.70 -12.37 -3.62
N ALA A 88 -8.23 -11.22 -4.11
CA ALA A 88 -7.28 -10.38 -3.39
C ALA A 88 -7.84 -9.89 -2.04
N MET A 89 -9.10 -9.49 -1.98
CA MET A 89 -9.76 -9.05 -0.75
C MET A 89 -10.03 -10.22 0.20
N PHE A 90 -10.38 -11.40 -0.32
CA PHE A 90 -10.53 -12.60 0.49
C PHE A 90 -9.22 -13.02 1.17
N PHE A 91 -8.11 -13.07 0.43
CA PHE A 91 -6.82 -13.41 1.02
C PHE A 91 -6.28 -12.33 1.97
N ALA A 92 -6.61 -11.06 1.73
CA ALA A 92 -6.32 -9.97 2.68
C ALA A 92 -7.06 -10.16 4.00
N ASP A 93 -8.34 -10.54 3.94
CA ASP A 93 -9.11 -10.86 5.13
C ASP A 93 -8.50 -12.03 5.90
N LEU A 94 -8.12 -13.09 5.20
CA LEU A 94 -7.50 -14.27 5.83
C LEU A 94 -6.17 -13.93 6.53
N ALA A 95 -5.30 -13.15 5.88
CA ALA A 95 -4.05 -12.69 6.48
C ALA A 95 -4.27 -11.79 7.71
N LEU A 96 -5.30 -10.92 7.68
CA LEU A 96 -5.66 -10.10 8.82
C LEU A 96 -6.18 -10.94 10.00
N ARG A 97 -6.90 -12.04 9.73
CA ARG A 97 -7.44 -12.93 10.78
C ARG A 97 -6.35 -13.59 11.58
N GLU A 98 -5.24 -13.97 10.96
CA GLU A 98 -4.07 -14.49 11.68
C GLU A 98 -3.52 -13.46 12.69
N ALA A 99 -3.66 -12.17 12.41
CA ALA A 99 -3.29 -11.06 13.30
C ALA A 99 -4.43 -10.62 14.25
N GLY A 100 -5.55 -11.34 14.30
CA GLY A 100 -6.68 -11.06 15.18
C GLY A 100 -7.63 -9.94 14.70
N ALA A 101 -7.58 -9.60 13.41
CA ALA A 101 -8.47 -8.62 12.78
C ALA A 101 -9.24 -9.22 11.60
N GLY A 102 -10.36 -8.62 11.19
CA GLY A 102 -11.15 -9.11 10.04
C GLY A 102 -11.79 -7.96 9.27
N LEU A 103 -11.91 -8.15 7.96
CA LEU A 103 -12.58 -7.27 7.02
C LEU A 103 -13.99 -7.76 6.67
N LEU A 104 -14.15 -9.06 6.41
CA LEU A 104 -15.35 -9.65 5.81
C LEU A 104 -16.41 -10.13 6.81
N GLY A 105 -16.16 -9.98 8.11
CA GLY A 105 -17.06 -10.55 9.15
C GLY A 105 -17.02 -12.08 9.16
N ASP A 106 -17.70 -12.72 10.09
CA ASP A 106 -17.66 -14.18 10.18
C ASP A 106 -18.41 -14.83 9.00
N TYR A 107 -17.86 -15.92 8.48
CA TYR A 107 -18.46 -16.71 7.40
C TYR A 107 -18.26 -18.20 7.65
N GLU A 108 -19.27 -19.00 7.29
CA GLU A 108 -19.27 -20.46 7.48
C GLU A 108 -18.95 -21.21 6.18
N LEU A 109 -19.20 -20.57 5.02
CA LEU A 109 -19.01 -21.15 3.70
C LEU A 109 -18.30 -20.15 2.78
N VAL A 110 -17.34 -20.64 2.01
CA VAL A 110 -16.65 -19.88 0.97
C VAL A 110 -16.78 -20.64 -0.35
N VAL A 111 -17.22 -19.95 -1.39
CA VAL A 111 -17.25 -20.46 -2.77
C VAL A 111 -16.19 -19.71 -3.57
N LEU A 112 -15.19 -20.43 -4.06
CA LEU A 112 -14.15 -19.88 -4.92
C LEU A 112 -14.55 -20.13 -6.38
N ASP A 113 -14.92 -19.07 -7.07
CA ASP A 113 -15.09 -19.12 -8.52
C ASP A 113 -13.73 -19.01 -9.21
N GLU A 114 -13.52 -19.70 -10.32
CA GLU A 114 -12.23 -19.72 -11.04
C GLU A 114 -11.01 -20.10 -10.17
N ALA A 115 -11.19 -21.14 -9.34
CA ALA A 115 -10.20 -21.61 -8.36
C ALA A 115 -8.82 -21.95 -8.96
N HIS A 116 -8.71 -22.12 -10.28
CA HIS A 116 -7.42 -22.30 -10.97
C HIS A 116 -6.49 -21.08 -10.83
N THR A 117 -7.01 -19.88 -10.57
CA THR A 117 -6.23 -18.66 -10.35
C THR A 117 -5.76 -18.48 -8.90
N VAL A 118 -6.29 -19.28 -7.97
CA VAL A 118 -6.11 -19.11 -6.53
C VAL A 118 -4.65 -19.24 -6.10
N GLU A 119 -3.92 -20.22 -6.62
CA GLU A 119 -2.52 -20.46 -6.23
C GLU A 119 -1.62 -19.25 -6.52
N GLN A 120 -1.84 -18.59 -7.65
CA GLN A 120 -1.13 -17.38 -8.02
C GLN A 120 -1.49 -16.22 -7.09
N VAL A 121 -2.78 -16.00 -6.80
CA VAL A 121 -3.21 -14.91 -5.90
C VAL A 121 -2.76 -15.17 -4.45
N VAL A 122 -2.77 -16.41 -3.99
CA VAL A 122 -2.24 -16.81 -2.69
C VAL A 122 -0.75 -16.51 -2.62
N SER A 123 0.01 -16.85 -3.67
CA SER A 123 1.45 -16.53 -3.73
C SER A 123 1.69 -15.02 -3.72
N ASP A 124 0.85 -14.23 -4.38
CA ASP A 124 0.98 -12.76 -4.38
C ASP A 124 0.57 -12.13 -3.03
N HIS A 125 -0.36 -12.75 -2.29
CA HIS A 125 -0.90 -12.19 -1.05
C HIS A 125 -0.17 -12.66 0.22
N PHE A 126 0.24 -13.93 0.26
CA PHE A 126 1.03 -14.51 1.34
C PHE A 126 2.53 -14.48 1.05
N GLY A 127 2.93 -14.29 -0.21
CA GLY A 127 4.31 -14.00 -0.56
C GLY A 127 4.68 -12.58 -0.16
N ARG A 128 5.87 -12.41 0.40
CA ARG A 128 6.43 -11.08 0.66
C ARG A 128 7.08 -10.56 -0.62
N GLN A 129 6.49 -9.53 -1.21
CA GLN A 129 7.10 -8.85 -2.36
C GLN A 129 7.90 -7.64 -1.90
N VAL A 130 9.19 -7.61 -2.23
CA VAL A 130 10.05 -6.43 -2.08
C VAL A 130 10.67 -6.12 -3.43
N THR A 131 10.51 -4.88 -3.90
CA THR A 131 11.09 -4.44 -5.18
C THR A 131 12.12 -3.36 -4.95
N SER A 132 13.15 -3.33 -5.80
CA SER A 132 14.16 -2.25 -5.81
C SER A 132 13.49 -0.88 -5.86
N ARG A 133 12.49 -0.70 -6.72
CA ARG A 133 11.76 0.56 -6.85
C ARG A 133 11.05 0.97 -5.57
N ALA A 134 10.37 0.05 -4.88
CA ALA A 134 9.64 0.35 -3.65
C ALA A 134 10.60 0.75 -2.51
N VAL A 135 11.70 0.01 -2.35
CA VAL A 135 12.74 0.33 -1.34
C VAL A 135 13.34 1.71 -1.61
N GLN A 136 13.74 1.98 -2.86
CA GLN A 136 14.32 3.28 -3.24
C GLN A 136 13.31 4.44 -3.14
N TYR A 137 12.02 4.17 -3.30
CA TYR A 137 10.98 5.18 -3.09
C TYR A 137 10.88 5.56 -1.60
N LEU A 138 10.74 4.56 -0.72
CA LEU A 138 10.64 4.79 0.73
C LEU A 138 11.87 5.52 1.29
N LEU A 139 13.08 5.12 0.89
CA LEU A 139 14.31 5.79 1.32
C LEU A 139 14.37 7.25 0.84
N ARG A 140 13.90 7.53 -0.37
CA ARG A 140 13.81 8.91 -0.90
C ARG A 140 12.78 9.78 -0.18
N GLU A 141 11.70 9.20 0.35
CA GLU A 141 10.77 9.95 1.20
C GLU A 141 11.43 10.39 2.52
N LEU A 142 12.32 9.56 3.07
CA LEU A 142 13.11 9.92 4.26
C LEU A 142 14.15 10.99 3.93
N TYR A 143 14.92 10.79 2.85
CA TYR A 143 15.92 11.75 2.38
C TYR A 143 16.24 11.54 0.89
N ASP A 144 16.08 12.60 0.10
CA ASP A 144 16.50 12.71 -1.29
C ASP A 144 17.82 13.47 -1.37
N ASP A 145 18.91 12.72 -1.48
CA ASP A 145 20.29 13.23 -1.55
C ASP A 145 20.51 14.19 -2.73
N ARG A 146 19.80 14.01 -3.85
CA ARG A 146 19.97 14.84 -5.05
C ARG A 146 19.48 16.26 -4.85
N ASN A 147 18.41 16.41 -4.07
CA ASN A 147 17.72 17.68 -3.86
C ASN A 147 17.93 18.24 -2.45
N GLY A 148 18.53 17.47 -1.54
CA GLY A 148 18.73 17.84 -0.13
C GLY A 148 17.41 17.98 0.63
N ARG A 149 16.39 17.18 0.30
CA ARG A 149 15.02 17.28 0.84
C ARG A 149 14.57 15.97 1.50
N GLY A 150 13.52 16.00 2.30
CA GLY A 150 12.92 14.81 2.93
C GLY A 150 12.65 15.02 4.42
N LEU A 151 12.01 14.02 5.04
CA LEU A 151 11.65 14.09 6.47
C LEU A 151 12.88 14.29 7.37
N LEU A 152 14.00 13.64 7.05
CA LEU A 152 15.23 13.73 7.85
C LEU A 152 15.99 15.03 7.64
N ALA A 153 15.85 15.66 6.48
CA ALA A 153 16.40 17.00 6.23
C ALA A 153 15.73 18.03 7.15
N VAL A 154 14.41 17.91 7.39
CA VAL A 154 13.66 18.75 8.33
C VAL A 154 14.09 18.49 9.77
N ALA A 155 14.32 17.22 10.12
CA ALA A 155 14.77 16.84 11.45
C ALA A 155 16.24 17.24 11.75
N GLY A 156 17.04 17.50 10.71
CA GLY A 156 18.46 17.83 10.84
C GLY A 156 19.36 16.69 11.32
N ASP A 157 18.86 15.45 11.28
CA ASP A 157 19.59 14.29 11.80
C ASP A 157 20.59 13.75 10.78
N GLN A 158 21.83 14.22 10.89
CA GLN A 158 22.94 13.82 10.00
C GLN A 158 23.32 12.35 10.12
N ARG A 159 23.08 11.68 11.25
CA ARG A 159 23.34 10.24 11.38
C ARG A 159 22.30 9.45 10.62
N ALA A 160 21.02 9.81 10.77
CA ALA A 160 19.92 9.17 10.05
C ALA A 160 20.05 9.39 8.53
N ILE A 161 20.44 10.59 8.08
CA ILE A 161 20.70 10.88 6.65
C ILE A 161 21.79 9.95 6.09
N LYS A 162 22.92 9.80 6.79
CA LYS A 162 23.99 8.89 6.39
C LYS A 162 23.51 7.44 6.33
N ALA A 163 22.70 7.01 7.30
CA ALA A 163 22.14 5.66 7.32
C ALA A 163 21.22 5.40 6.12
N VAL A 164 20.37 6.37 5.75
CA VAL A 164 19.49 6.26 4.57
C VAL A 164 20.30 6.14 3.28
N ASN A 165 21.35 6.97 3.12
CA ASN A 165 22.21 6.90 1.94
C ASN A 165 22.97 5.56 1.85
N SER A 166 23.48 5.06 2.98
CA SER A 166 24.12 3.74 3.05
C SER A 166 23.14 2.62 2.70
N ALA A 167 21.92 2.66 3.24
CA ALA A 167 20.87 1.68 2.96
C ALA A 167 20.45 1.72 1.48
N ALA A 168 20.38 2.90 0.87
CA ALA A 168 20.04 3.06 -0.55
C ALA A 168 21.10 2.40 -1.45
N GLY A 169 22.39 2.59 -1.15
CA GLY A 169 23.49 1.96 -1.87
C GLY A 169 23.53 0.44 -1.69
N ALA A 170 23.37 -0.04 -0.45
CA ALA A 170 23.34 -1.49 -0.17
C ALA A 170 22.14 -2.18 -0.85
N ALA A 171 20.97 -1.54 -0.84
CA ALA A 171 19.79 -2.05 -1.55
C ALA A 171 20.02 -2.13 -3.07
N GLU A 172 20.63 -1.09 -3.67
CA GLU A 172 20.96 -1.10 -5.10
C GLU A 172 21.92 -2.24 -5.46
N GLN A 173 22.99 -2.42 -4.68
CA GLN A 173 23.95 -3.52 -4.87
C GLN A 173 23.28 -4.89 -4.75
N PHE A 174 22.45 -5.09 -3.73
CA PHE A 174 21.70 -6.33 -3.54
C PHE A 174 20.80 -6.67 -4.74
N PHE A 175 20.00 -5.71 -5.22
CA PHE A 175 19.13 -5.94 -6.37
C PHE A 175 19.89 -6.11 -7.69
N GLN A 176 21.05 -5.47 -7.84
CA GLN A 176 21.92 -5.67 -8.99
C GLN A 176 22.55 -7.07 -9.00
N ALA A 177 22.95 -7.57 -7.82
CA ALA A 177 23.44 -8.94 -7.65
C ALA A 177 22.34 -9.97 -7.97
N LEU A 178 21.11 -9.73 -7.51
CA LEU A 178 19.95 -10.56 -7.88
C LEU A 178 19.69 -10.54 -9.40
N ALA A 179 19.73 -9.37 -10.05
CA ALA A 179 19.49 -9.29 -11.50
C ALA A 179 20.58 -10.00 -12.33
N SER A 180 21.80 -10.01 -11.80
CA SER A 180 22.97 -10.61 -12.44
C SER A 180 23.15 -12.10 -12.08
N CYS A 181 22.36 -12.64 -11.17
CA CYS A 181 22.53 -14.03 -10.72
C CYS A 181 22.25 -15.03 -11.86
N ARG A 182 23.07 -16.08 -11.92
CA ARG A 182 22.98 -17.17 -12.90
C ARG A 182 23.33 -18.48 -12.20
N GLY A 183 22.85 -19.61 -12.71
CA GLY A 183 23.21 -20.94 -12.19
C GLY A 183 22.04 -21.91 -12.25
N GLU A 184 22.26 -23.14 -11.80
CA GLU A 184 21.27 -24.22 -11.79
C GLU A 184 20.02 -23.89 -10.94
N ALA A 185 20.20 -23.03 -9.93
CA ALA A 185 19.11 -22.58 -9.06
C ALA A 185 18.34 -21.37 -9.60
N VAL A 186 18.59 -20.93 -10.85
CA VAL A 186 17.87 -19.84 -11.52
C VAL A 186 17.19 -20.38 -12.77
N THR A 187 15.85 -20.32 -12.81
CA THR A 187 15.09 -20.77 -13.98
C THR A 187 15.29 -19.84 -15.18
N ALA A 188 14.91 -20.29 -16.38
CA ALA A 188 14.88 -19.45 -17.58
C ALA A 188 13.97 -18.21 -17.43
N SER A 189 12.96 -18.27 -16.56
CA SER A 189 12.11 -17.13 -16.21
C SER A 189 12.71 -16.19 -15.16
N GLY A 190 13.93 -16.46 -14.67
CA GLY A 190 14.61 -15.68 -13.63
C GLY A 190 14.16 -16.02 -12.20
N ARG A 191 13.39 -17.10 -12.00
CA ARG A 191 12.97 -17.54 -10.66
C ARG A 191 14.12 -18.22 -9.94
N ILE A 192 14.44 -17.74 -8.75
CA ILE A 192 15.43 -18.34 -7.85
C ILE A 192 14.76 -19.44 -7.02
N THR A 193 15.34 -20.65 -7.00
CA THR A 193 14.75 -21.83 -6.34
C THR A 193 15.54 -22.33 -5.13
N ALA A 194 16.70 -21.74 -4.83
CA ALA A 194 17.51 -22.07 -3.66
C ALA A 194 17.88 -20.81 -2.87
N PRO A 195 17.98 -20.89 -1.52
CA PRO A 195 18.47 -19.79 -0.70
C PRO A 195 19.98 -19.55 -0.88
N GLY A 196 20.47 -18.38 -0.47
CA GLY A 196 21.90 -18.09 -0.38
C GLY A 196 22.61 -17.78 -1.72
N ILE A 197 21.87 -17.53 -2.79
CA ILE A 197 22.46 -17.21 -4.11
C ILE A 197 23.15 -15.84 -4.13
N VAL A 198 22.69 -14.91 -3.30
CA VAL A 198 23.26 -13.57 -3.16
C VAL A 198 23.68 -13.38 -1.70
N VAL A 199 24.85 -12.79 -1.49
CA VAL A 199 25.37 -12.47 -0.16
C VAL A 199 24.43 -11.47 0.51
N ASN A 200 24.08 -11.72 1.78
CA ASN A 200 23.25 -10.81 2.56
C ASN A 200 24.10 -9.68 3.15
N ASP A 201 24.25 -8.60 2.39
CA ASP A 201 24.94 -7.38 2.86
C ASP A 201 23.98 -6.37 3.52
N LEU A 202 22.70 -6.73 3.69
CA LEU A 202 21.64 -5.83 4.15
C LEU A 202 21.39 -5.89 5.67
N SER A 203 21.82 -6.97 6.33
CA SER A 203 21.60 -7.19 7.77
C SER A 203 22.95 -7.22 8.48
N PRO A 204 23.13 -6.60 9.66
CA PRO A 204 24.24 -6.98 10.52
C PRO A 204 24.01 -8.45 10.93
N ALA A 205 25.03 -9.29 10.70
CA ALA A 205 25.07 -10.65 11.21
C ALA A 205 25.11 -10.67 12.74
#